data_AF-A0A520K9M5-F1
#
_entry.id   AF-A0A520K9M5-F1
#
_cell.length_a   1.000
_cell.length_b   1.000
_cell.length_c   1.000
_cell.angle_alpha   90.00
_cell.angle_beta   90.00
_cell.angle_gamma   90.00
#
_symmetry.space_group_name_H-M   'P 1'
#
loop_
_entity.id
_entity.type
_entity.pdbx_description
1 polymer ?
#
loop_
_entity_poly.entity_id
_entity_poly.type
_entity_poly.pdbx_seq_one_letter_code
_entity_poly.pdbx_strand_id
1 'polypeptide(L)' 'MCIYVRELTIEEGRKIQSLLRRGQNAIQVRRAMVILSSAQGYKVPEIARRYYLSEKYVRALIHRFNAEGVRSLNP' A
#
# COMPACT_ATOMS: atom_id res chain seq x y z
N MET A 1 12.43 -0.66 13.77
CA MET A 1 12.15 -1.78 12.84
C MET A 1 11.49 -1.25 11.58
N CYS A 2 12.13 -1.38 10.42
CA CYS A 2 11.51 -1.11 9.12
C CYS A 2 10.56 -2.27 8.79
N ILE A 3 9.33 -1.98 8.39
CA ILE A 3 8.39 -3.00 7.88
C ILE A 3 8.19 -2.78 6.39
N TYR A 4 8.13 -3.89 5.65
CA TYR A 4 7.86 -3.91 4.23
C TYR A 4 6.65 -4.80 3.95
N VAL A 5 6.03 -4.53 2.80
CA VAL A 5 5.00 -5.41 2.25
C VAL A 5 5.64 -6.76 1.90
N ARG A 6 4.92 -7.85 2.17
CA ARG A 6 5.30 -9.20 1.72
C ARG A 6 5.38 -9.25 0.20
N GLU A 7 6.00 -10.29 -0.33
CA GLU A 7 6.03 -10.48 -1.78
C GLU A 7 4.61 -10.48 -2.37
N LEU A 8 4.42 -9.64 -3.39
CA LEU A 8 3.15 -9.49 -4.08
C LEU A 8 3.02 -10.59 -5.12
N THR A 9 1.88 -11.28 -5.15
CA THR A 9 1.60 -12.17 -6.27
C THR A 9 1.30 -11.38 -7.54
N ILE A 10 1.45 -12.01 -8.71
CA ILE A 10 1.15 -11.39 -10.00
C ILE A 10 -0.29 -10.85 -10.05
N GLU A 11 -1.24 -11.58 -9.47
CA GLU A 11 -2.64 -11.16 -9.40
C GLU A 11 -2.84 -9.91 -8.52
N GLU A 12 -2.17 -9.87 -7.37
CA GLU A 12 -2.22 -8.72 -6.46
C GLU A 12 -1.60 -7.48 -7.12
N GLY A 13 -0.45 -7.65 -7.79
CA GLY A 13 0.19 -6.58 -8.55
C GLY A 13 -0.72 -6.04 -9.67
N ARG A 14 -1.41 -6.92 -10.41
CA ARG A 14 -2.40 -6.51 -11.42
C ARG A 14 -3.58 -5.76 -10.83
N LYS A 15 -4.14 -6.22 -9.69
CA LYS A 15 -5.23 -5.51 -9.00
C LYS A 15 -4.80 -4.14 -8.50
N ILE A 16 -3.61 -4.03 -7.89
CA ILE A 16 -3.05 -2.76 -7.43
C ILE A 16 -2.88 -1.81 -8.62
N GLN A 17 -2.29 -2.26 -9.74
CA GLN A 17 -2.17 -1.42 -10.94
C GLN A 17 -3.53 -1.00 -11.52
N SER A 18 -4.52 -1.89 -11.53
CA SER A 18 -5.88 -1.57 -11.97
C SER A 18 -6.52 -0.50 -11.08
N LEU A 19 -6.40 -0.63 -9.75
CA LEU A 19 -6.87 0.36 -8.78
C LEU A 19 -6.19 1.71 -8.98
N LEU A 20 -4.87 1.74 -9.21
CA LEU A 20 -4.14 2.98 -9.44
C LEU A 20 -4.56 3.69 -10.74
N ARG A 21 -4.95 2.94 -11.78
CA ARG A 21 -5.34 3.50 -13.09
C ARG A 21 -6.82 3.84 -13.20
N ARG A 22 -7.70 3.06 -12.56
CA ARG A 22 -9.16 3.10 -12.76
C ARG A 22 -9.96 3.20 -11.47
N GLY A 23 -9.31 3.23 -10.30
CA GLY A 23 -9.98 3.27 -9.01
C GLY A 23 -10.79 4.57 -8.85
N GLN A 24 -12.09 4.42 -8.59
CA GLN A 24 -12.98 5.55 -8.35
C GLN A 24 -12.92 6.05 -6.90
N ASN A 25 -12.51 5.17 -5.96
CA ASN A 25 -12.41 5.52 -4.55
C ASN A 25 -11.00 6.03 -4.21
N ALA A 26 -10.90 7.33 -3.91
CA ALA A 26 -9.64 7.99 -3.57
C ALA A 26 -8.91 7.33 -2.39
N ILE A 27 -9.63 6.74 -1.44
CA ILE A 27 -9.04 6.05 -0.27
C ILE A 27 -8.35 4.77 -0.73
N GLN A 28 -9.02 3.94 -1.54
CA GLN A 28 -8.43 2.72 -2.11
C GLN A 28 -7.19 3.04 -2.94
N VAL A 29 -7.26 4.07 -3.77
CA VAL A 29 -6.15 4.50 -4.64
C VAL A 29 -4.95 4.92 -3.79
N ARG A 30 -5.14 5.76 -2.76
CA ARG A 30 -4.05 6.15 -1.85
C ARG A 30 -3.44 4.94 -1.12
N ARG A 31 -4.28 4.03 -0.62
CA ARG A 31 -3.80 2.81 0.06
C ARG A 31 -2.98 1.95 -0.91
N ALA A 32 -3.43 1.79 -2.15
CA ALA A 32 -2.70 1.06 -3.19
C ALA A 32 -1.35 1.72 -3.52
N MET A 33 -1.26 3.06 -3.55
CA MET A 33 0.01 3.78 -3.78
C MET A 33 1.04 3.51 -2.67
N VAL A 34 0.58 3.50 -1.42
CA VAL A 34 1.43 3.19 -0.25
C VAL A 34 1.99 1.78 -0.35
N ILE A 35 1.14 0.79 -0.64
CA ILE A 35 1.56 -0.61 -0.78
C ILE A 35 2.52 -0.80 -1.95
N LEU A 36 2.24 -0.20 -3.10
CA LEU A 36 3.15 -0.27 -4.25
C LEU A 36 4.52 0.34 -3.92
N SER A 37 4.55 1.48 -3.23
CA SER A 37 5.82 2.11 -2.83
C SER A 37 6.59 1.22 -1.85
N SER A 38 5.91 0.61 -0.88
CA SER A 38 6.56 -0.32 0.05
C SER A 38 7.11 -1.56 -0.68
N ALA A 39 6.38 -2.11 -1.64
CA ALA A 39 6.81 -3.24 -2.47
C ALA A 39 7.99 -2.88 -3.40
N GLN A 40 8.13 -1.62 -3.80
CA GLN A 40 9.29 -1.10 -4.53
C GLN A 40 10.53 -0.86 -3.65
N GLY A 41 10.41 -1.07 -2.33
CA GLY A 41 11.52 -0.92 -1.38
C GLY A 41 11.64 0.46 -0.73
N TYR A 42 10.68 1.38 -0.96
CA TYR A 42 10.69 2.68 -0.27
C TYR A 42 10.49 2.50 1.23
N LYS A 43 11.20 3.32 2.03
CA LYS A 43 11.10 3.25 3.49
C LYS A 43 9.81 3.92 3.98
N VAL A 44 9.23 3.41 5.06
CA VAL A 44 8.05 3.99 5.73
C VAL A 44 8.11 5.52 5.90
N PRO A 45 9.20 6.13 6.43
CA PRO A 45 9.31 7.59 6.55
C PRO A 45 9.36 8.33 5.20
N GLU A 46 9.82 7.70 4.13
CA GLU A 46 9.82 8.31 2.78
C GLU A 46 8.41 8.28 2.19
N ILE A 47 7.71 7.16 2.33
CA ILE A 47 6.33 6.99 1.90
C ILE A 47 5.42 7.97 2.67
N ALA A 48 5.58 8.06 3.99
CA ALA A 48 4.84 8.97 4.84
C ALA A 48 4.99 10.43 4.38
N ARG A 49 6.23 10.87 4.11
CA ARG A 49 6.51 12.21 3.58
C ARG A 49 5.93 12.43 2.18
N ARG A 50 6.10 11.47 1.26
CA ARG A 50 5.63 11.58 -0.14
C ARG A 50 4.11 11.68 -0.25
N TYR A 51 3.38 10.98 0.60
CA TYR A 51 1.91 10.93 0.55
C TYR A 51 1.23 11.76 1.64
N TYR A 52 1.97 12.56 2.41
CA TYR A 52 1.46 13.37 3.52
C TYR A 52 0.65 12.53 4.54
N LEU A 53 1.19 11.36 4.89
CA LEU A 53 0.59 10.41 5.84
C LEU A 53 1.46 10.30 7.09
N SER A 54 0.86 9.85 8.20
CA SER A 54 1.64 9.51 9.39
C SER A 54 2.37 8.17 9.19
N GLU A 55 3.59 8.06 9.72
CA GLU A 55 4.34 6.80 9.69
C GLU A 55 3.59 5.66 10.39
N LYS A 56 2.85 5.97 11.46
CA LYS A 56 1.99 5.02 12.16
C LYS A 56 0.92 4.44 11.24
N TYR A 57 0.27 5.29 10.44
CA TYR A 57 -0.75 4.85 9.48
C TYR A 57 -0.15 3.99 8.37
N VAL A 58 0.99 4.40 7.81
CA VAL A 58 1.70 3.60 6.79
C VAL A 58 2.08 2.22 7.34
N ARG A 59 2.61 2.16 8.55
CA ARG A 59 2.97 0.90 9.22
C ARG A 59 1.73 0.01 9.43
N ALA A 60 0.64 0.58 9.92
CA ALA A 60 -0.62 -0.16 10.10
C ALA A 60 -1.17 -0.69 8.77
N LEU A 61 -1.06 0.09 7.69
CA LEU A 61 -1.50 -0.31 6.36
C LEU A 61 -0.69 -1.51 5.84
N ILE A 62 0.63 -1.47 6.01
CA ILE A 62 1.53 -2.56 5.61
C ILE A 62 1.23 -3.82 6.42
N HIS A 63 1.04 -3.71 7.74
CA HIS A 63 0.63 -4.85 8.57
C HIS A 63 -0.69 -5.46 8.10
N ARG A 64 -1.70 -4.62 7.86
CA ARG A 64 -3.01 -5.09 7.39
C ARG A 64 -2.93 -5.75 6.03
N PHE A 65 -2.14 -5.18 5.12
CA PHE A 65 -1.91 -5.78 3.80
C PHE A 65 -1.18 -7.12 3.88
N ASN A 66 -0.20 -7.24 4.78
CA ASN A 66 0.51 -8.51 4.96
C ASN A 66 -0.40 -9.62 5.51
N ALA A 67 -1.44 -9.27 6.30
CA ALA A 67 -2.41 -10.21 6.83
C ALA A 67 -3.56 -10.54 5.85
N GLU A 68 -4.14 -9.54 5.19
CA GLU A 68 -5.39 -9.66 4.41
C GLU A 68 -5.18 -9.58 2.89
N GLY A 69 -3.98 -9.21 2.43
CA GLY A 69 -3.68 -8.92 1.03
C GLY A 69 -4.49 -7.75 0.47
N VAL A 70 -4.88 -7.84 -0.80
CA VAL A 70 -5.63 -6.78 -1.52
C VAL A 70 -6.96 -6.40 -0.85
N ARG A 71 -7.56 -7.28 -0.03
CA ARG A 71 -8.80 -6.98 0.71
C ARG A 71 -8.61 -5.81 1.70
N SER A 72 -7.41 -5.63 2.24
CA SER A 72 -7.06 -4.51 3.14
C SER A 72 -7.20 -3.12 2.49
N LEU A 73 -7.20 -3.05 1.16
CA LEU A 73 -7.31 -1.79 0.42
C LEU A 73 -8.73 -1.24 0.43
N ASN A 74 -9.73 -2.10 0.66
CA ASN A 74 -11.12 -1.70 0.78
C ASN A 74 -11.35 -0.95 2.11
N PRO A 75 -12.17 0.13 2.12
CA PRO A 75 -12.56 0.81 3.34
C PRO A 75 -13.22 -0.14 4.33
#